data_AF-A0AAI9GKB6-F1
#
_entry.id   AF-A0AAI9GKB6-F1
#
_cell.length_a   1.000
_cell.length_b   1.000
_cell.length_c   1.000
_cell.angle_alpha   90.00
_cell.angle_beta   90.00
_cell.angle_gamma   90.00
#
_symmetry.space_group_name_H-M   'P 1'
#
loop_
_entity.id
_entity.type
_entity.pdbx_description
1 polymer ?
#
loop_
_entity_poly.entity_id
_entity_poly.type
_entity_poly.pdbx_seq_one_letter_code
_entity_poly.pdbx_strand_id
1 'polypeptide(L)'
;MKTENFSSILNKLHSALIELEALLIEEVSQLRKVQINPVSLQIISDNKKQLLSTISHYDEMRKQLEVTLKITAPYKNNPRIATSWEEIVKKIKISNELNNKVAGLLALHMEKSDRLNKLVKKSGSMMPTYGANGQTETASSGKVYNLSV
;
A
#
# COMPACT_ATOMS: atom_id res chain seq x y z
N MET A 1 11.35 -38.46 -4.10
CA MET A 1 10.05 -37.91 -4.57
C MET A 1 9.35 -36.95 -3.60
N LYS A 2 8.95 -37.30 -2.36
CA LYS A 2 8.20 -36.35 -1.48
C LYS A 2 9.01 -35.13 -1.02
N THR A 3 10.31 -35.30 -0.74
CA THR A 3 11.23 -34.21 -0.33
C THR A 3 11.60 -33.25 -1.47
N GLU A 4 11.60 -33.75 -2.71
CA GLU A 4 11.85 -32.95 -3.91
C GLU A 4 10.67 -32.02 -4.22
N ASN A 5 9.44 -32.50 -3.98
CA ASN A 5 8.24 -31.67 -4.11
C ASN A 5 8.22 -30.54 -3.07
N PHE A 6 8.57 -30.85 -1.81
CA PHE A 6 8.67 -29.83 -0.76
C PHE A 6 9.73 -28.75 -1.06
N SER A 7 10.91 -29.16 -1.54
CA SER A 7 11.98 -28.23 -1.94
C SER A 7 11.55 -27.36 -3.14
N SER A 8 10.81 -27.93 -4.09
CA SER A 8 10.25 -27.17 -5.22
C SER A 8 9.25 -26.10 -4.78
N ILE A 9 8.37 -26.43 -3.83
CA ILE A 9 7.40 -25.47 -3.28
C ILE A 9 8.09 -24.35 -2.51
N LEU A 10 9.11 -24.67 -1.70
CA LEU A 10 9.88 -23.64 -1.01
C LEU A 10 10.62 -22.71 -1.99
N ASN A 11 11.18 -23.26 -3.08
CA ASN A 11 11.79 -22.44 -4.11
C ASN A 11 10.76 -21.52 -4.80
N LYS A 12 9.57 -22.03 -5.12
CA LYS A 12 8.49 -21.23 -5.71
C LYS A 12 8.02 -20.12 -4.77
N LEU A 13 7.86 -20.43 -3.49
CA LEU A 13 7.54 -19.46 -2.45
C LEU A 13 8.62 -18.37 -2.35
N HIS A 14 9.89 -18.77 -2.37
CA HIS A 14 11.02 -17.85 -2.32
C HIS A 14 11.07 -16.92 -3.55
N SER A 15 10.90 -17.45 -4.77
CA SER A 15 10.82 -16.64 -5.98
C SER A 15 9.67 -15.64 -5.94
N ALA A 16 8.47 -16.07 -5.53
CA ALA A 16 7.33 -15.16 -5.39
C ALA A 16 7.57 -14.04 -4.36
N LEU A 17 8.31 -14.32 -3.29
CA LEU A 17 8.70 -13.32 -2.30
C LEU A 17 9.75 -12.33 -2.83
N ILE A 18 10.69 -12.79 -3.66
CA ILE A 18 11.66 -11.91 -4.34
C ILE A 18 10.93 -10.95 -5.29
N GLU A 19 9.97 -11.47 -6.07
CA GLU A 19 9.15 -10.64 -6.95
C GLU A 19 8.32 -9.63 -6.15
N LEU A 20 7.73 -10.04 -5.03
CA LEU A 20 6.99 -9.14 -4.14
C LEU A 20 7.88 -8.03 -3.56
N GLU A 21 9.12 -8.35 -3.15
CA GLU A 21 10.07 -7.35 -2.65
C GLU A 21 10.43 -6.32 -3.72
N ALA A 22 10.74 -6.76 -4.94
CA ALA A 22 11.04 -5.87 -6.05
C ALA A 22 9.87 -4.93 -6.36
N LEU A 23 8.65 -5.47 -6.35
CA LEU A 23 7.43 -4.70 -6.56
C LEU A 23 7.18 -3.68 -5.44
N LEU A 24 7.42 -4.04 -4.18
CA LEU A 24 7.30 -3.11 -3.05
C LEU A 24 8.33 -1.97 -3.12
N ILE A 25 9.56 -2.26 -3.58
CA ILE A 25 10.57 -1.22 -3.81
C ILE A 25 10.09 -0.25 -4.89
N GLU A 26 9.50 -0.76 -5.97
CA GLU A 26 8.90 0.06 -7.01
C GLU A 26 7.73 0.89 -6.48
N GLU A 27 6.84 0.30 -5.67
CA GLU A 27 5.72 0.99 -5.01
C GLU A 27 6.23 2.17 -4.16
N VAL A 28 7.25 1.95 -3.33
CA VAL A 28 7.90 3.01 -2.54
C VAL A 28 8.49 4.09 -3.44
N SER A 29 9.14 3.71 -4.54
CA SER A 29 9.75 4.66 -5.49
C SER A 29 8.69 5.55 -6.14
N GLN A 30 7.55 4.97 -6.56
CA GLN A 30 6.43 5.74 -7.14
C GLN A 30 5.82 6.70 -6.11
N LEU A 31 5.64 6.26 -4.86
CA LEU A 31 5.10 7.11 -3.79
C LEU A 31 6.07 8.19 -3.31
N ARG A 32 7.38 8.05 -3.55
CA ARG A 32 8.37 9.11 -3.25
C ARG A 32 8.37 10.24 -4.27
N LYS A 33 7.79 10.05 -5.45
CA LYS A 33 7.71 11.10 -6.47
C LYS A 33 6.80 12.24 -6.00
N VAL A 34 7.09 13.44 -6.48
CA VAL A 34 6.30 14.66 -6.17
C VAL A 34 4.87 14.55 -6.69
N GLN A 35 4.68 13.91 -7.84
CA GLN A 35 3.38 13.62 -8.45
C GLN A 35 3.19 12.11 -8.56
N ILE A 36 2.13 11.61 -7.94
CA ILE A 36 1.76 10.19 -8.00
C ILE A 36 1.11 9.92 -9.36
N ASN A 37 1.56 8.86 -10.05
CA ASN A 37 0.83 8.31 -11.18
C ASN A 37 -0.19 7.27 -10.65
N PRO A 38 -1.49 7.58 -10.61
CA PRO A 38 -2.49 6.68 -10.05
C PRO A 38 -2.63 5.38 -10.84
N VAL A 39 -2.41 5.41 -12.16
CA VAL A 39 -2.50 4.22 -13.02
C VAL A 39 -1.35 3.26 -12.72
N SER A 40 -0.12 3.77 -12.60
CA SER A 40 1.03 2.94 -12.22
C SER A 40 0.87 2.34 -10.83
N LEU A 41 0.37 3.13 -9.85
CA LEU A 41 0.14 2.64 -8.50
C LEU A 41 -0.95 1.55 -8.45
N GLN A 42 -2.00 1.68 -9.26
CA GLN A 42 -3.06 0.68 -9.38
C GLN A 42 -2.53 -0.64 -9.92
N ILE A 43 -1.75 -0.61 -11.01
CA ILE A 43 -1.13 -1.81 -11.60
C ILE A 43 -0.23 -2.51 -10.59
N ILE A 44 0.63 -1.74 -9.90
CA ILE A 44 1.50 -2.26 -8.83
C ILE A 44 0.65 -2.90 -7.71
N SER A 45 -0.43 -2.24 -7.29
CA SER A 45 -1.32 -2.77 -6.25
C SER A 45 -2.02 -4.06 -6.67
N ASP A 46 -2.41 -4.21 -7.93
CA ASP A 46 -3.10 -5.41 -8.41
C ASP A 46 -2.12 -6.59 -8.57
N ASN A 47 -0.91 -6.32 -9.09
CA ASN A 47 0.17 -7.30 -9.14
C ASN A 47 0.56 -7.78 -7.73
N LYS A 48 0.61 -6.87 -6.74
CA LYS A 48 0.84 -7.20 -5.33
C LYS A 48 -0.23 -8.16 -4.79
N LYS A 49 -1.52 -7.92 -5.09
CA LYS A 49 -2.61 -8.82 -4.67
C LYS A 49 -2.44 -10.21 -5.28
N GLN A 50 -2.12 -10.30 -6.57
CA GLN A 50 -1.89 -11.58 -7.24
C GLN A 50 -0.71 -12.35 -6.62
N LEU A 51 0.41 -11.67 -6.36
CA LEU A 51 1.58 -12.27 -5.70
C LEU A 51 1.26 -12.72 -4.27
N LEU A 52 0.53 -11.92 -3.49
CA LEU A 52 0.10 -12.30 -2.13
C LEU A 52 -0.80 -13.54 -2.15
N SER A 53 -1.74 -13.62 -3.09
CA SER A 53 -2.57 -14.82 -3.28
C SER A 53 -1.72 -16.05 -3.61
N THR A 54 -0.69 -15.87 -4.44
CA THR A 54 0.24 -16.93 -4.86
C THR A 54 1.11 -17.41 -3.68
N ILE A 55 1.63 -16.47 -2.89
CA ILE A 55 2.38 -16.74 -1.66
C ILE A 55 1.51 -17.49 -0.64
N SER A 56 0.26 -17.06 -0.47
CA SER A 56 -0.69 -17.73 0.43
C SER A 56 -0.95 -19.17 0.00
N HIS A 57 -1.13 -19.41 -1.30
CA HIS A 57 -1.32 -20.75 -1.84
C HIS A 57 -0.11 -21.65 -1.55
N TYR A 58 1.11 -21.17 -1.82
CA TYR A 58 2.32 -21.95 -1.53
C TYR A 58 2.58 -22.16 -0.03
N ASP A 59 2.23 -21.20 0.84
CA ASP A 59 2.31 -21.40 2.29
C ASP A 59 1.31 -22.45 2.79
N GLU A 60 0.09 -22.48 2.22
CA GLU A 60 -0.89 -23.53 2.54
C GLU A 60 -0.41 -24.91 2.09
N MET A 61 0.09 -25.01 0.86
CA MET A 61 0.71 -26.26 0.36
C MET A 61 1.87 -26.70 1.25
N ARG A 62 2.72 -25.76 1.71
CA ARG A 62 3.81 -26.04 2.65
C ARG A 62 3.27 -26.61 3.95
N LYS A 63 2.25 -26.01 4.57
CA LYS A 63 1.62 -26.51 5.81
C LYS A 63 1.03 -27.92 5.64
N GLN A 64 0.37 -28.19 4.52
CA GLN A 64 -0.16 -29.53 4.21
C GLN A 64 0.95 -30.59 4.10
N LEU A 65 2.07 -30.22 3.47
CA LEU A 65 3.24 -31.10 3.37
C LEU A 65 3.97 -31.28 4.70
N GLU A 66 4.04 -30.25 5.55
CA GLU A 66 4.57 -30.37 6.91
C GLU A 66 3.82 -31.43 7.73
N VAL A 67 2.48 -31.39 7.69
CA VAL A 67 1.62 -32.39 8.36
C VAL A 67 1.87 -33.79 7.78
N THR A 68 1.93 -33.89 6.45
CA THR A 68 2.14 -35.17 5.75
C THR A 68 3.51 -35.79 6.05
N LEU A 69 4.55 -34.95 6.13
CA LEU A 69 5.93 -35.37 6.36
C LEU A 69 6.29 -35.42 7.85
N LYS A 70 5.39 -34.98 8.74
CA LYS A 70 5.60 -34.82 10.19
C LYS A 70 6.88 -34.03 10.51
N ILE A 71 7.14 -33.00 9.70
CA ILE A 71 8.25 -32.06 9.90
C ILE A 71 7.69 -30.70 10.28
N THR A 72 8.44 -29.94 11.07
CA THR A 72 8.03 -28.60 11.50
C THR A 72 9.19 -27.64 11.30
N ALA A 73 8.90 -26.45 10.77
CA ALA A 73 9.84 -25.33 10.76
C ALA A 73 10.37 -25.08 12.19
N PRO A 74 11.68 -24.88 12.41
CA PRO A 74 12.72 -24.48 11.45
C PRO A 74 13.47 -25.64 10.75
N TYR A 75 12.86 -26.82 10.63
CA TYR A 75 13.41 -27.97 9.86
C TYR A 75 14.83 -28.37 10.26
N LYS A 76 15.13 -28.39 11.56
CA LYS A 76 16.47 -28.68 12.13
C LYS A 76 17.11 -29.98 11.60
N ASN A 77 16.31 -30.93 11.16
CA ASN A 77 16.76 -32.23 10.65
C ASN A 77 17.27 -32.16 9.19
N ASN A 78 17.05 -31.06 8.47
CA ASN A 78 17.52 -30.88 7.09
C ASN A 78 18.16 -29.49 6.92
N PRO A 79 19.50 -29.37 7.01
CA PRO A 79 20.18 -28.07 7.00
C PRO A 79 19.91 -27.27 5.72
N ARG A 80 19.86 -27.92 4.56
CA ARG A 80 19.54 -27.25 3.27
C ARG A 80 18.15 -26.59 3.27
N ILE A 81 17.16 -27.27 3.85
CA ILE A 81 15.78 -26.77 3.94
C ILE A 81 15.69 -25.68 5.01
N ALA A 82 16.40 -25.85 6.13
CA ALA A 82 16.48 -24.84 7.19
C ALA A 82 17.07 -23.51 6.67
N THR A 83 18.16 -23.55 5.91
CA THR A 83 18.76 -22.34 5.30
C THR A 83 17.78 -21.65 4.35
N SER A 84 17.11 -22.39 3.46
CA SER A 84 16.12 -21.79 2.55
C SER A 84 14.94 -21.18 3.32
N TRP A 85 14.52 -21.79 4.43
CA TRP A 85 13.48 -21.25 5.29
C TRP A 85 13.91 -19.95 5.98
N GLU A 86 15.15 -19.88 6.46
CA GLU A 86 15.69 -18.65 7.05
C GLU A 86 15.72 -17.48 6.04
N GLU A 87 16.10 -17.76 4.79
CA GLU A 87 16.05 -16.76 3.71
C GLU A 87 14.61 -16.28 3.45
N ILE A 88 13.65 -17.20 3.36
CA ILE A 88 12.23 -16.88 3.21
C ILE A 88 11.74 -15.99 4.37
N VAL A 89 12.04 -16.35 5.62
CA VAL A 89 11.64 -15.57 6.80
C VAL A 89 12.28 -14.18 6.77
N LYS A 90 13.55 -14.07 6.36
CA LYS A 90 14.22 -12.77 6.21
C LYS A 90 13.53 -11.91 5.14
N LYS A 91 13.17 -12.49 4.00
CA LYS A 91 12.44 -11.80 2.92
C LYS A 91 11.06 -11.32 3.36
N ILE A 92 10.32 -12.14 4.10
CA ILE A 92 9.02 -11.75 4.69
C ILE A 92 9.18 -10.54 5.61
N LYS A 93 10.22 -10.53 6.48
CA LYS A 93 10.49 -9.38 7.36
C LYS A 93 10.76 -8.10 6.57
N ILE A 94 11.64 -8.16 5.56
CA ILE A 94 11.97 -7.02 4.69
C ILE A 94 10.72 -6.52 3.96
N SER A 95 9.93 -7.44 3.38
CA SER A 95 8.68 -7.14 2.69
C SER A 95 7.68 -6.43 3.62
N ASN A 96 7.55 -6.88 4.87
CA ASN A 96 6.68 -6.25 5.85
C ASN A 96 7.16 -4.83 6.24
N GLU A 97 8.47 -4.64 6.42
CA GLU A 97 9.05 -3.32 6.66
C GLU A 97 8.81 -2.35 5.49
N LEU A 98 8.97 -2.81 4.26
CA LEU A 98 8.67 -2.02 3.06
C LEU A 98 7.18 -1.68 2.98
N ASN A 99 6.31 -2.64 3.27
CA ASN A 99 4.86 -2.42 3.28
C ASN A 99 4.44 -1.37 4.33
N ASN A 100 5.05 -1.37 5.51
CA ASN A 100 4.83 -0.35 6.52
C ASN A 100 5.29 1.05 6.06
N LYS A 101 6.40 1.13 5.33
CA LYS A 101 6.86 2.39 4.72
C LYS A 101 5.89 2.89 3.65
N VAL A 102 5.37 2.01 2.79
CA VAL A 102 4.33 2.33 1.80
C VAL A 102 3.11 2.91 2.49
N ALA A 103 2.62 2.26 3.55
CA ALA A 103 1.46 2.74 4.30
C ALA A 103 1.68 4.14 4.89
N GLY A 104 2.85 4.41 5.47
CA GLY A 104 3.21 5.73 5.99
C GLY A 104 3.27 6.81 4.90
N LEU A 105 3.85 6.52 3.75
CA LEU A 105 3.90 7.45 2.62
C LEU A 105 2.50 7.75 2.08
N LEU A 106 1.65 6.73 1.96
CA LEU A 106 0.28 6.90 1.50
C LEU A 106 -0.52 7.80 2.45
N ALA A 107 -0.39 7.60 3.76
CA ALA A 107 -1.04 8.43 4.78
C ALA A 107 -0.61 9.91 4.65
N LEU A 108 0.68 10.19 4.45
CA LEU A 108 1.18 11.55 4.22
C LEU A 108 0.59 12.19 2.97
N HIS A 109 0.45 11.43 1.87
CA HIS A 109 -0.17 11.93 0.64
C HIS A 109 -1.66 12.20 0.79
N MET A 110 -2.37 11.33 1.51
CA MET A 110 -3.79 11.54 1.82
C MET A 110 -3.99 12.78 2.69
N GLU A 111 -3.15 12.99 3.69
CA GLU A 111 -3.19 14.17 4.55
C GLU A 111 -2.94 15.47 3.76
N LYS A 112 -1.90 15.49 2.91
CA LYS A 112 -1.61 16.64 2.03
C LYS A 112 -2.78 16.94 1.08
N SER A 113 -3.37 15.89 0.50
CA SER A 113 -4.51 16.03 -0.42
C SER A 113 -5.75 16.56 0.30
N ASP A 114 -6.04 16.10 1.52
CA ASP A 114 -7.15 16.62 2.33
C ASP A 114 -6.94 18.09 2.71
N ARG A 115 -5.73 18.46 3.12
CA ARG A 115 -5.36 19.86 3.39
C ARG A 115 -5.55 20.74 2.15
N LEU A 116 -5.07 20.30 0.98
CA LEU A 116 -5.26 21.03 -0.28
C LEU A 116 -6.74 21.18 -0.63
N ASN A 117 -7.52 20.11 -0.52
CA ASN A 117 -8.97 20.15 -0.76
C ASN A 117 -9.68 21.12 0.19
N LYS A 118 -9.28 21.18 1.46
CA LYS A 118 -9.82 22.16 2.42
C LYS A 118 -9.47 23.60 2.03
N LEU A 119 -8.23 23.85 1.58
CA LEU A 119 -7.80 25.17 1.11
C LEU A 119 -8.55 25.60 -0.16
N VAL A 120 -8.70 24.69 -1.14
CA VAL A 120 -9.45 24.95 -2.37
C VAL A 120 -10.92 25.24 -2.07
N LYS A 121 -11.56 24.46 -1.18
CA LYS A 121 -12.94 24.73 -0.74
C LYS A 121 -13.07 26.08 -0.03
N LYS A 122 -12.11 26.44 0.83
CA LYS A 122 -12.08 27.74 1.52
C LYS A 122 -11.89 28.91 0.55
N SER A 123 -11.04 28.74 -0.48
CA SER A 123 -10.80 29.76 -1.51
C SER A 123 -11.96 29.90 -2.50
N GLY A 124 -12.58 28.78 -2.90
CA GLY A 124 -13.74 28.78 -3.80
C GLY A 124 -15.00 29.36 -3.15
N SER A 125 -15.12 29.28 -1.82
CA SER A 125 -16.19 29.94 -1.06
C SER A 125 -15.96 31.44 -0.84
N MET A 126 -14.79 31.98 -1.21
CA MET A 126 -14.37 33.35 -0.91
C MET A 126 -14.11 34.18 -2.18
N MET A 127 -14.55 33.71 -3.35
CA MET A 127 -14.72 34.57 -4.52
C MET A 127 -16.14 35.13 -4.51
N PRO A 128 -16.39 36.35 -4.01
CA PRO A 128 -17.61 37.04 -4.35
C PRO A 128 -17.59 37.23 -5.86
N THR A 129 -18.42 36.48 -6.57
CA THR A 129 -18.75 36.77 -7.96
C THR A 129 -19.43 38.12 -7.95
N TYR A 130 -18.75 39.13 -8.51
CA TYR A 130 -19.38 40.42 -8.77
C TYR A 130 -20.60 40.18 -9.66
N GLY A 131 -21.79 40.50 -9.16
CA GLY A 131 -22.99 40.54 -10.00
C GLY A 131 -22.80 41.57 -11.12
N ALA A 132 -23.57 41.44 -12.22
CA ALA A 132 -23.54 42.39 -13.34
C ALA A 132 -23.85 43.86 -12.95
N ASN A 133 -24.28 44.07 -11.71
CA ASN A 133 -24.57 45.33 -11.04
C ASN A 133 -23.46 45.83 -10.08
N GLY A 134 -22.31 45.14 -9.98
CA GLY A 134 -21.15 45.58 -9.20
C GLY A 134 -21.26 45.45 -7.68
N GLN A 135 -22.26 44.73 -7.16
CA GLN A 135 -22.42 44.51 -5.72
C GLN A 135 -21.82 43.17 -5.29
N THR A 136 -21.10 43.16 -4.17
CA THR A 136 -20.60 41.95 -3.52
C THR A 136 -21.66 41.38 -2.60
N GLU A 137 -22.23 40.21 -2.94
CA GLU A 137 -23.11 39.49 -2.02
C GLU A 137 -22.29 38.88 -0.88
N THR A 138 -22.05 39.67 0.16
CA THR A 138 -21.68 39.13 1.47
C THR A 138 -22.97 38.86 2.24
N ALA A 139 -23.22 37.60 2.56
CA ALA A 139 -24.30 37.20 3.46
C ALA A 139 -24.01 37.74 4.87
N SER A 140 -24.35 39.01 5.11
CA SER A 140 -24.31 39.68 6.40
C SER A 140 -25.70 39.65 7.02
N SER A 141 -25.92 38.64 7.85
CA SER A 141 -27.05 38.59 8.79
C SER A 141 -27.09 39.84 9.66
N GLY A 142 -28.23 40.55 9.65
CA GLY A 142 -28.74 41.34 10.77
C GLY A 142 -28.07 42.66 11.13
N LYS A 143 -28.57 43.78 10.57
CA LYS A 143 -29.20 44.89 11.31
C LYS A 143 -29.52 46.02 10.32
N VAL A 144 -30.81 46.19 10.03
CA VAL A 144 -31.34 47.32 9.27
C VAL A 144 -31.32 48.52 10.21
N TYR A 145 -30.42 49.48 9.99
CA TYR A 145 -30.53 50.82 10.57
C TYR A 145 -31.29 51.68 9.55
N ASN A 146 -32.57 51.91 9.81
CA ASN A 146 -33.36 52.89 9.07
C ASN A 146 -32.91 54.29 9.50
N LEU A 147 -32.24 55.01 8.61
CA LEU A 147 -32.09 56.46 8.70
C LEU A 147 -33.08 57.09 7.72
N SER A 148 -34.13 57.69 8.27
CA SER A 148 -35.06 58.55 7.53
C SER A 148 -34.45 59.95 7.41
N VAL A 149 -34.53 60.54 6.21
CA VAL A 149 -34.24 61.96 5.92
C VAL A 149 -35.49 62.79 6.13
#